data_AF-A0AAW2F7T5-F1
#
_entry.id   AF-A0AAW2F7T5-F1
#
_cell.length_a   1.000
_cell.length_b   1.000
_cell.length_c   1.000
_cell.angle_alpha   90.00
_cell.angle_beta   90.00
_cell.angle_gamma   90.00
#
_symmetry.space_group_name_H-M   'P 1'
#
loop_
_entity.id
_entity.type
_entity.pdbx_description
1 polymer ?
#
loop_
_entity_poly.entity_id
_entity_poly.type
_entity_poly.pdbx_seq_one_letter_code
_entity_poly.pdbx_strand_id
1 'polypeptide(L)'
;MGRKIFAPTWKSMLRNKLRDFFPWFYQMLGYVLPQTEVDKFFIRVVVETMDYREKNNIIRNDFIDTLRELKKHPEKMANIEITESLLASQAFVFFLAGFETSSTTISNALYELALNPNIQDKLRNEINEYHVKYNGDLTYDIIKKMDYLDKVFKGTL
;
A
#
# COMPACT_ATOMS: atom_id res chain seq x y z
N MET A 1 -8.82 -3.33 -7.78
CA MET A 1 -8.98 -3.98 -6.46
C MET A 1 -8.96 -2.99 -5.30
N GLY A 2 -8.04 -2.02 -5.23
CA GLY A 2 -7.99 -1.01 -4.15
C GLY A 2 -9.35 -0.37 -3.80
N ARG A 3 -10.05 0.21 -4.78
CA ARG A 3 -11.40 0.79 -4.56
C ARG A 3 -12.45 -0.18 -3.99
N LYS A 4 -12.36 -1.49 -4.29
CA LYS A 4 -13.32 -2.49 -3.77
C LYS A 4 -13.12 -2.74 -2.27
N ILE A 5 -11.95 -2.43 -1.72
CA ILE A 5 -11.66 -2.60 -0.28
C ILE A 5 -12.37 -1.53 0.54
N PHE A 6 -12.38 -0.29 0.04
CA PHE A 6 -12.99 0.86 0.69
C PHE A 6 -14.47 1.06 0.31
N ALA A 7 -14.96 0.34 -0.70
CA ALA A 7 -16.36 0.41 -1.09
C ALA A 7 -17.28 -0.21 -0.02
N PRO A 8 -18.25 0.55 0.52
CA PRO A 8 -19.22 0.02 1.46
C PRO A 8 -20.11 -1.02 0.77
N THR A 9 -19.99 -2.29 1.17
CA THR A 9 -20.90 -3.36 0.73
C THR A 9 -21.81 -3.77 1.88
N TRP A 10 -23.09 -4.03 1.59
CA TRP A 10 -24.07 -4.47 2.59
C TRP A 10 -23.57 -5.68 3.40
N LYS A 11 -22.94 -6.66 2.72
CA LYS A 11 -22.34 -7.84 3.37
C LYS A 11 -21.23 -7.47 4.35
N SER A 12 -20.36 -6.51 4.00
CA SER A 12 -19.28 -6.06 4.88
C SER A 12 -19.80 -5.22 6.05
N MET A 13 -20.79 -4.35 5.82
CA MET A 13 -21.44 -3.60 6.89
C MET A 13 -22.12 -4.51 7.90
N LEU A 14 -22.91 -5.47 7.43
CA LEU A 14 -23.59 -6.43 8.30
C LEU A 14 -22.58 -7.24 9.12
N ARG A 15 -21.51 -7.72 8.48
CA ARG A 15 -20.43 -8.45 9.14
C ARG A 15 -19.72 -7.62 10.22
N ASN A 16 -19.39 -6.35 9.91
CA ASN A 16 -18.75 -5.45 10.88
C ASN A 16 -19.70 -5.14 12.05
N LYS A 17 -20.98 -4.90 11.78
CA LYS A 17 -21.99 -4.69 12.81
C LYS A 17 -22.18 -5.92 13.70
N LEU A 18 -22.20 -7.13 13.13
CA LEU A 18 -22.27 -8.38 13.90
C LEU A 18 -21.04 -8.56 14.81
N ARG A 19 -19.83 -8.20 14.34
CA ARG A 19 -18.62 -8.22 15.16
C ARG A 19 -18.70 -7.25 16.33
N ASP A 20 -19.19 -6.03 16.08
CA ASP A 20 -19.23 -4.97 17.08
C ASP A 20 -20.36 -5.19 18.12
N PHE A 21 -21.51 -5.75 17.70
CA PHE A 21 -22.65 -5.99 18.59
C PHE A 21 -22.65 -7.38 19.26
N PHE A 22 -22.08 -8.40 18.63
CA PHE A 22 -22.07 -9.77 19.14
C PHE A 22 -20.69 -10.43 19.02
N PRO A 23 -19.68 -9.92 19.76
CA PRO A 23 -18.29 -10.37 19.65
C PRO A 23 -18.11 -11.86 19.98
N TRP A 24 -18.85 -12.41 20.95
CA TRP A 24 -18.81 -13.84 21.30
C TRP A 24 -19.32 -14.75 20.17
N PHE A 25 -20.43 -14.38 19.52
CA PHE A 25 -20.96 -15.12 18.37
C PHE A 25 -20.04 -15.02 17.16
N TYR A 26 -19.44 -13.85 16.94
CA TYR A 26 -18.44 -13.65 15.89
C TYR A 26 -17.14 -14.43 16.15
N GLN A 27 -16.68 -14.56 17.39
CA GLN A 27 -15.53 -15.42 17.71
C GLN A 27 -15.83 -16.90 17.46
N MET A 28 -17.06 -17.35 17.74
CA MET A 28 -17.48 -18.73 17.48
C MET A 28 -17.63 -19.05 15.99
N LEU A 29 -18.16 -18.11 15.18
CA LEU A 29 -18.43 -18.32 13.75
C LEU A 29 -17.37 -17.72 12.82
N GLY A 30 -16.44 -16.92 13.32
CA GLY A 30 -15.46 -16.17 12.54
C GLY A 30 -14.54 -17.06 11.71
N TYR A 31 -14.23 -18.26 12.23
CA TYR A 31 -13.47 -19.30 11.52
C TYR A 31 -14.24 -19.94 10.35
N VAL A 32 -15.57 -19.84 10.34
CA VAL A 32 -16.46 -20.41 9.31
C VAL A 32 -16.84 -19.36 8.26
N LEU A 33 -16.49 -18.08 8.47
CA LEU A 33 -16.81 -17.03 7.51
C LEU A 33 -15.94 -17.16 6.25
N PRO A 34 -16.56 -17.17 5.05
CA PRO A 34 -15.82 -17.36 3.81
C PRO A 34 -14.91 -16.18 3.50
N GLN A 35 -13.72 -16.50 2.98
CA GLN A 35 -12.79 -15.52 2.43
C GLN A 35 -13.48 -14.67 1.36
N THR A 36 -13.29 -13.36 1.42
CA THR A 36 -13.81 -12.45 0.40
C THR A 36 -13.02 -12.58 -0.89
N GLU A 37 -13.58 -12.11 -2.01
CA GLU A 37 -12.88 -12.05 -3.29
C GLU A 37 -11.61 -11.18 -3.24
N VAL A 38 -11.57 -10.21 -2.31
CA VAL A 38 -10.37 -9.41 -2.03
C VAL A 38 -9.31 -10.28 -1.36
N ASP A 39 -9.67 -11.03 -0.31
CA ASP A 39 -8.75 -11.89 0.44
C ASP A 39 -8.11 -12.93 -0.49
N LYS A 40 -8.94 -13.63 -1.28
CA LYS A 40 -8.46 -14.61 -2.26
C LYS A 40 -7.52 -14.00 -3.29
N PHE A 41 -7.83 -12.81 -3.79
CA PHE A 41 -6.99 -12.11 -4.75
C PHE A 41 -5.61 -11.79 -4.16
N PHE A 42 -5.57 -11.19 -2.97
CA PHE A 42 -4.29 -10.79 -2.35
C PHE A 42 -3.45 -11.98 -1.91
N ILE A 43 -4.06 -12.99 -1.29
CA ILE A 43 -3.37 -14.24 -0.96
C ILE A 43 -2.76 -14.85 -2.22
N ARG A 44 -3.56 -15.02 -3.28
CA ARG A 44 -3.08 -15.60 -4.54
C ARG A 44 -1.92 -14.80 -5.12
N VAL A 45 -2.07 -13.49 -5.29
CA VAL A 45 -1.02 -12.66 -5.93
C VAL A 45 0.28 -12.67 -5.14
N VAL A 46 0.22 -12.56 -3.82
CA VAL A 46 1.42 -12.53 -2.97
C VAL A 46 2.10 -13.90 -2.99
N VAL A 47 1.36 -14.98 -2.77
CA VAL A 47 1.90 -16.35 -2.76
C VAL A 47 2.47 -16.74 -4.12
N GLU A 48 1.72 -16.55 -5.21
CA GLU A 48 2.19 -16.86 -6.56
C GLU A 48 3.44 -16.05 -6.92
N THR A 49 3.51 -14.78 -6.51
CA THR A 49 4.71 -13.96 -6.77
C THR A 49 5.91 -14.47 -5.99
N MET A 50 5.75 -14.84 -4.71
CA MET A 50 6.82 -15.41 -3.91
C MET A 50 7.33 -16.73 -4.53
N ASP A 51 6.41 -17.63 -4.87
CA ASP A 51 6.72 -18.94 -5.44
C ASP A 51 7.37 -18.82 -6.82
N TYR A 52 6.87 -17.92 -7.67
CA TYR A 52 7.45 -17.66 -8.98
C TYR A 52 8.90 -17.16 -8.84
N ARG A 53 9.16 -16.22 -7.94
CA ARG A 53 10.52 -15.69 -7.74
C ARG A 53 11.45 -16.73 -7.14
N GLU A 54 10.97 -17.59 -6.25
CA GLU A 54 11.75 -18.69 -5.69
C GLU A 54 12.15 -19.68 -6.78
N LYS A 55 11.19 -20.15 -7.59
CA LYS A 55 11.45 -21.11 -8.68
C LYS A 55 12.41 -20.58 -9.75
N ASN A 56 12.37 -19.27 -10.01
CA ASN A 56 13.18 -18.64 -11.05
C ASN A 56 14.45 -17.95 -10.50
N ASN A 57 14.78 -18.11 -9.22
CA ASN A 57 15.93 -17.49 -8.57
C ASN A 57 16.00 -15.95 -8.76
N ILE A 58 14.85 -15.27 -8.71
CA ILE A 58 14.75 -13.82 -8.88
C ILE A 58 14.87 -13.13 -7.52
N ILE A 59 15.75 -12.13 -7.43
CA ILE A 59 15.91 -11.25 -6.26
C ILE A 59 15.77 -9.80 -6.74
N ARG A 60 14.86 -9.04 -6.13
CA ARG A 60 14.58 -7.63 -6.43
C ARG A 60 14.82 -6.71 -5.23
N ASN A 61 15.05 -7.25 -4.03
CA ASN A 61 15.24 -6.51 -2.78
C ASN A 61 14.05 -5.60 -2.43
N ASP A 62 12.84 -6.08 -2.69
CA ASP A 62 11.59 -5.39 -2.37
C ASP A 62 10.87 -6.05 -1.18
N PHE A 63 9.69 -5.52 -0.82
CA PHE A 63 8.91 -6.04 0.30
C PHE A 63 8.54 -7.53 0.15
N ILE A 64 8.32 -8.03 -1.07
CA ILE A 64 8.00 -9.44 -1.30
C ILE A 64 9.21 -10.31 -0.99
N ASP A 65 10.42 -9.86 -1.31
CA ASP A 65 11.64 -10.59 -0.95
C ASP A 65 11.86 -10.58 0.56
N THR A 66 11.56 -9.48 1.26
CA THR A 66 11.56 -9.47 2.74
C THR A 66 10.61 -10.51 3.31
N LEU A 67 9.40 -10.68 2.74
CA LEU A 67 8.45 -11.72 3.16
C LEU A 67 8.97 -13.14 2.88
N ARG A 68 9.67 -13.35 1.76
CA ARG A 68 10.32 -14.64 1.45
C ARG A 68 11.42 -14.97 2.46
N GLU A 69 12.25 -13.99 2.80
CA GLU A 69 13.28 -14.15 3.82
C GLU A 69 12.68 -14.48 5.19
N LEU A 70 11.54 -13.86 5.56
CA LEU A 70 10.79 -14.23 6.76
C LEU A 70 10.22 -15.66 6.67
N LYS A 71 9.74 -16.10 5.50
CA LYS A 71 9.26 -17.49 5.28
C LYS A 71 10.39 -18.50 5.44
N LYS A 72 11.61 -18.17 5.00
CA LYS A 72 12.81 -19.03 5.12
C LYS A 72 13.38 -19.10 6.53
N HIS A 73 13.15 -18.06 7.34
CA HIS A 73 13.69 -17.90 8.68
C HIS A 73 12.60 -17.73 9.74
N PRO A 74 11.70 -18.72 9.92
CA PRO A 74 10.59 -18.62 10.88
C PRO A 74 11.08 -18.47 12.34
N GLU A 75 12.30 -18.89 12.65
CA GLU A 75 12.93 -18.73 13.97
C GLU A 75 13.10 -17.26 14.40
N LYS A 76 13.11 -16.33 13.45
CA LYS A 76 13.18 -14.89 13.74
C LYS A 76 11.88 -14.35 14.35
N MET A 77 10.79 -15.11 14.27
CA MET A 77 9.47 -14.76 14.78
C MET A 77 9.12 -15.69 15.94
N ALA A 78 9.54 -15.33 17.16
CA ALA A 78 9.24 -16.12 18.34
C ALA A 78 7.72 -16.21 18.59
N ASN A 79 7.20 -17.43 18.64
CA ASN A 79 5.79 -17.76 18.94
C ASN A 79 4.74 -17.35 17.89
N ILE A 80 5.12 -17.09 16.63
CA ILE A 80 4.17 -16.83 15.54
C ILE A 80 4.40 -17.83 14.41
N GLU A 81 3.37 -18.60 14.08
CA GLU A 81 3.40 -19.49 12.91
C GLU A 81 3.35 -18.66 11.61
N ILE A 82 4.38 -18.84 10.77
CA ILE A 82 4.49 -18.13 9.49
C ILE A 82 3.67 -18.87 8.42
N THR A 83 2.41 -18.48 8.30
CA THR A 83 1.50 -18.99 7.26
C THR A 83 1.49 -18.08 6.03
N GLU A 84 1.12 -18.64 4.89
CA GLU A 84 0.98 -17.87 3.64
C GLU A 84 -0.10 -16.79 3.74
N SER A 85 -1.17 -17.07 4.49
CA SER A 85 -2.21 -16.08 4.78
C SER A 85 -1.68 -14.95 5.67
N LEU A 86 -0.79 -15.23 6.63
CA LEU A 86 -0.13 -14.19 7.43
C LEU A 86 0.75 -13.29 6.56
N LEU A 87 1.62 -13.88 5.72
CA LEU A 87 2.50 -13.11 4.83
C LEU A 87 1.70 -12.25 3.84
N ALA A 88 0.65 -12.82 3.23
CA ALA A 88 -0.25 -12.09 2.36
C ALA A 88 -0.99 -10.97 3.09
N SER A 89 -1.39 -11.20 4.35
CA SER A 89 -2.03 -10.17 5.18
C SER A 89 -1.09 -9.00 5.47
N GLN A 90 0.20 -9.25 5.71
CA GLN A 90 1.18 -8.17 5.91
C GLN A 90 1.35 -7.33 4.64
N ALA A 91 1.47 -7.96 3.47
CA ALA A 91 1.47 -7.25 2.18
C ALA A 91 0.19 -6.46 1.94
N PHE A 92 -0.96 -7.01 2.32
CA PHE A 92 -2.25 -6.35 2.20
C PHE A 92 -2.36 -5.10 3.09
N VAL A 93 -1.93 -5.18 4.35
CA VAL A 93 -1.93 -4.02 5.27
C VAL A 93 -1.00 -2.92 4.77
N PHE A 94 0.20 -3.27 4.31
CA PHE A 94 1.14 -2.30 3.74
C PHE A 94 0.56 -1.61 2.51
N PHE A 95 -0.08 -2.37 1.62
CA PHE A 95 -0.78 -1.84 0.45
C PHE A 95 -1.90 -0.88 0.86
N LEU A 96 -2.74 -1.25 1.83
CA LEU A 96 -3.85 -0.42 2.28
C LEU A 96 -3.41 0.91 2.88
N ALA A 97 -2.44 0.83 3.81
CA ALA A 97 -1.93 2.00 4.51
C ALA A 97 -1.31 3.00 3.53
N GLY A 98 -0.58 2.52 2.51
CA GLY A 98 0.04 3.38 1.50
C GLY A 98 -0.91 3.84 0.38
N PHE A 99 -1.92 3.04 0.02
CA PHE A 99 -2.79 3.32 -1.12
C PHE A 99 -3.74 4.49 -0.84
N GLU A 100 -4.52 4.42 0.24
CA GLU A 100 -5.58 5.41 0.49
C GLU A 100 -5.01 6.77 0.89
N THR A 101 -4.03 6.78 1.79
CA THR A 101 -3.38 8.00 2.28
C THR A 101 -2.69 8.73 1.14
N SER A 102 -1.81 8.06 0.40
CA SER A 102 -1.07 8.68 -0.70
C SER A 102 -1.98 9.12 -1.84
N SER A 103 -2.97 8.31 -2.24
CA SER A 103 -3.86 8.69 -3.35
C SER A 103 -4.76 9.87 -3.00
N THR A 104 -5.22 9.96 -1.75
CA THR A 104 -5.99 11.11 -1.25
C THR A 104 -5.11 12.35 -1.20
N THR A 105 -3.90 12.27 -0.63
CA THR A 105 -2.97 13.40 -0.60
C THR A 105 -2.62 13.89 -2.00
N ILE A 106 -2.32 13.00 -2.95
CA ILE A 106 -2.01 13.38 -4.34
C ILE A 106 -3.22 14.06 -5.00
N SER A 107 -4.43 13.53 -4.76
CA SER A 107 -5.65 14.08 -5.34
C SER A 107 -5.94 15.48 -4.81
N ASN A 108 -5.78 15.70 -3.50
CA ASN A 108 -5.91 17.03 -2.89
C ASN A 108 -4.81 17.99 -3.36
N ALA A 109 -3.56 17.53 -3.47
CA ALA A 109 -2.46 18.37 -3.97
C ALA A 109 -2.75 18.85 -5.39
N LEU A 110 -3.17 17.94 -6.27
CA LEU A 110 -3.51 18.28 -7.65
C LEU A 110 -4.72 19.22 -7.73
N TYR A 111 -5.72 19.03 -6.86
CA TYR A 111 -6.88 19.91 -6.78
C TYR A 111 -6.48 21.33 -6.35
N GLU A 112 -5.70 21.49 -5.28
CA GLU A 112 -5.20 22.78 -4.82
C GLU A 112 -4.32 23.48 -5.87
N LEU A 113 -3.47 22.72 -6.57
CA LEU A 113 -2.66 23.25 -7.66
C LEU A 113 -3.53 23.75 -8.83
N ALA A 114 -4.59 23.03 -9.19
CA ALA A 114 -5.51 23.43 -10.25
C ALA A 114 -6.26 24.73 -9.92
N LEU A 115 -6.56 24.97 -8.63
CA LEU A 115 -7.18 26.21 -8.15
C LEU A 115 -6.18 27.37 -8.04
N ASN A 116 -4.89 27.09 -7.97
CA ASN A 116 -3.83 28.09 -7.77
C ASN A 116 -2.79 28.04 -8.91
N PRO A 117 -3.09 28.53 -10.12
CA PRO A 117 -2.21 28.45 -11.28
C PRO A 117 -0.80 29.00 -11.04
N ASN A 118 -0.68 30.11 -10.30
CA ASN A 118 0.61 30.72 -9.98
C ASN A 118 1.51 29.78 -9.15
N ILE A 119 0.92 29.03 -8.21
CA ILE A 119 1.63 28.04 -7.38
C ILE A 119 2.03 26.85 -8.26
N GLN A 120 1.11 26.39 -9.11
CA GLN A 120 1.36 25.29 -10.05
C GLN A 120 2.51 25.61 -11.02
N ASP A 121 2.53 26.81 -11.60
CA ASP A 121 3.59 27.21 -12.53
C ASP A 121 4.93 27.36 -11.82
N LYS A 122 4.93 27.88 -10.59
CA LYS A 122 6.14 27.93 -9.77
C LYS A 122 6.71 26.54 -9.45
N LEU A 123 5.85 25.58 -9.09
CA LEU A 123 6.26 24.19 -8.88
C LEU A 123 6.77 23.54 -10.17
N ARG A 124 6.07 23.73 -11.27
CA ARG A 124 6.47 23.21 -12.58
C ARG A 124 7.84 23.75 -13.01
N ASN A 125 8.10 25.03 -12.75
CA ASN A 125 9.40 25.64 -13.03
C ASN A 125 10.52 24.99 -12.21
N GLU A 126 10.34 24.78 -10.90
CA GLU A 126 11.32 24.05 -10.07
C GLU A 126 11.58 22.63 -10.64
N ILE A 127 10.52 21.87 -10.95
CA ILE A 127 10.66 20.53 -11.50
C ILE A 127 11.43 20.55 -12.83
N ASN A 128 11.11 21.49 -13.73
CA ASN A 128 11.78 21.64 -15.02
C ASN A 128 13.25 22.05 -14.87
N GLU A 129 13.57 22.96 -13.93
CA GLU A 129 14.95 23.37 -13.63
C GLU A 129 15.78 22.17 -13.19
N TYR A 130 15.26 21.34 -12.29
CA TYR A 130 15.91 20.11 -11.86
C TYR A 130 16.02 19.08 -13.00
N HIS A 131 14.97 18.93 -13.81
CA HIS A 131 14.98 18.02 -14.97
C HIS A 131 16.09 18.39 -15.97
N VAL A 132 16.23 19.68 -16.30
CA VAL A 132 17.31 20.15 -17.20
C VAL A 132 18.68 20.01 -16.53
N LYS A 133 18.81 20.40 -15.26
CA LYS A 133 20.08 20.37 -14.51
C LYS A 133 20.68 18.97 -14.41
N TYR A 134 19.83 17.94 -14.29
CA TYR A 134 20.26 16.55 -14.16
C TYR A 134 20.01 15.73 -15.45
N ASN A 135 19.91 16.40 -16.60
CA ASN A 135 19.80 15.77 -17.92
C ASN A 135 18.66 14.73 -18.03
N GLY A 136 17.55 15.04 -17.38
CA GLY A 136 16.34 14.22 -17.32
C GLY A 136 16.28 13.19 -16.20
N ASP A 137 17.39 12.97 -15.47
CA ASP A 137 17.44 11.99 -14.39
C ASP A 137 16.88 12.56 -13.09
N LEU A 138 15.81 11.94 -12.58
CA LEU A 138 15.11 12.33 -11.35
C LEU A 138 15.24 11.23 -10.29
N THR A 139 16.45 11.04 -9.81
CA THR A 139 16.72 10.09 -8.71
C THR A 139 16.09 10.55 -7.39
N TYR A 140 15.99 9.63 -6.43
CA TYR A 140 15.49 9.92 -5.08
C TYR A 140 16.21 11.13 -4.43
N ASP A 141 17.54 11.16 -4.52
CA ASP A 141 18.34 12.23 -3.93
C ASP A 141 18.14 13.58 -4.63
N ILE A 142 17.76 13.57 -5.90
CA ILE A 142 17.46 14.77 -6.68
C ILE A 142 16.09 15.31 -6.28
N ILE A 143 15.06 14.44 -6.23
CA ILE A 143 13.70 14.83 -5.81
C ILE A 143 13.70 15.42 -4.40
N LYS A 144 14.50 14.85 -3.48
CA LYS A 144 14.62 15.34 -2.11
C LYS A 144 15.17 16.77 -1.99
N LYS A 145 15.82 17.29 -3.04
CA LYS A 145 16.34 18.68 -3.09
C LYS A 145 15.32 19.69 -3.61
N MET A 146 14.14 19.25 -4.06
CA MET A 146 13.07 20.11 -4.55
C MET A 146 12.29 20.72 -3.38
N ASP A 147 12.81 21.83 -2.85
CA ASP A 147 12.26 22.49 -1.65
C ASP A 147 10.82 22.98 -1.84
N TYR A 148 10.45 23.43 -3.04
CA TYR A 148 9.10 23.91 -3.31
C TYR A 148 8.11 22.75 -3.48
N LEU A 149 8.52 21.64 -4.09
CA LEU A 149 7.75 20.39 -4.10
C LEU A 149 7.44 19.91 -2.67
N ASP A 150 8.42 19.92 -1.77
CA ASP A 150 8.20 19.57 -0.35
C ASP A 150 7.21 20.53 0.33
N LYS A 151 7.28 21.83 0.04
CA LYS A 151 6.31 22.83 0.55
C LYS A 151 4.89 22.58 0.03
N VAL A 152 4.73 22.26 -1.25
CA VAL A 152 3.41 21.95 -1.83
C VAL A 152 2.82 20.70 -1.17
N PHE A 153 3.64 19.66 -0.98
CA PHE A 153 3.20 18.44 -0.32
C PHE A 153 2.80 18.70 1.13
N LYS A 154 3.61 19.44 1.90
CA LYS A 154 3.31 19.83 3.29
C LYS A 154 2.12 20.77 3.43
N GLY A 155 1.85 21.61 2.45
CA GLY A 155 0.66 22.48 2.44
C GLY A 155 -0.63 21.74 2.12
N THR A 156 -0.53 20.49 1.64
CA THR A 156 -1.69 19.63 1.34
C THR A 156 -2.06 18.70 2.51
N LEU A 157 -1.07 18.34 3.33
CA LEU A 157 -1.22 17.48 4.52
C LEU A 157 -1.69 18.27 5.74
#